data_AF-A0A023FTV5-F1
#
_entry.id   AF-A0A023FTV5-F1
#
_cell.length_a   1.000
_cell.length_b   1.000
_cell.length_c   1.000
_cell.angle_alpha   90.00
_cell.angle_beta   90.00
_cell.angle_gamma   90.00
#
_symmetry.space_group_name_H-M   'P 1'
#
loop_
_entity.id
_entity.type
_entity.pdbx_description
1 polymer ?
#
loop_
_entity_poly.entity_id
_entity_poly.type
_entity_poly.pdbx_seq_one_letter_code
_entity_poly.pdbx_strand_id
1 'polypeptide(L)'
;MAPKQTVKAIALALLATIIQSNAEEASSPQLVQPDIVKFYSNGSVIWSYSLNTDGHNPCKVDFGIDSQPPYISFKRYSLDWHGRIQPTTFRGKTFSVNGQFTHTSPDPPSDKYDAMNIEYSEDTAKRRGSTETRGNSFLEALIFESENDNCGVFAVKPLQNARVAVGTNAGRSSRTGTRTMQTLDLRVKSFPEDTQKANGCFQQWLRSSTYRDLARTGRFASSIASLRRCNRGCSENPECNQLFPE
;
A
#
# COMPACT_ATOMS: atom_id res chain seq x y z
N MET A 1 -29.22 93.03 8.79
CA MET A 1 -28.10 92.22 9.29
C MET A 1 -28.64 90.83 9.60
N ALA A 2 -28.04 89.77 9.06
CA ALA A 2 -28.28 88.38 9.43
C ALA A 2 -26.92 87.75 9.77
N PRO A 3 -26.81 86.88 10.78
CA PRO A 3 -26.87 85.42 10.53
C PRO A 3 -27.45 84.65 11.76
N LYS A 4 -27.48 83.32 11.90
CA LYS A 4 -26.92 82.17 11.16
C LYS A 4 -27.99 81.05 11.04
N GLN A 5 -27.91 80.22 9.99
CA GLN A 5 -28.35 78.82 10.07
C GLN A 5 -27.14 77.94 10.41
N THR A 6 -27.33 76.89 11.23
CA THR A 6 -26.33 75.84 11.48
C THR A 6 -26.87 74.48 11.07
N VAL A 7 -26.75 74.17 9.79
CA VAL A 7 -26.94 72.80 9.29
C VAL A 7 -25.68 72.00 9.63
N LYS A 8 -25.81 70.98 10.48
CA LYS A 8 -24.72 70.04 10.77
C LYS A 8 -24.58 69.07 9.58
N ALA A 9 -23.55 69.26 8.76
CA ALA A 9 -23.17 68.26 7.77
C ALA A 9 -22.53 67.05 8.47
N ILE A 10 -23.17 65.89 8.39
CA ILE A 10 -22.60 64.62 8.86
C ILE A 10 -21.79 64.04 7.70
N ALA A 11 -20.46 64.11 7.80
CA ALA A 11 -19.58 63.48 6.84
C ALA A 11 -19.52 61.96 7.09
N LEU A 12 -20.27 61.20 6.29
CA LEU A 12 -20.13 59.74 6.22
C LEU A 12 -18.85 59.38 5.47
N ALA A 13 -17.77 59.13 6.21
CA ALA A 13 -16.56 58.54 5.66
C ALA A 13 -16.83 57.06 5.31
N LEU A 14 -17.03 56.76 4.02
CA LEU A 14 -17.00 55.37 3.55
C LEU A 14 -15.58 54.82 3.68
N LEU A 15 -15.35 54.04 4.74
CA LEU A 15 -14.22 53.12 4.81
C LEU A 15 -14.41 52.02 3.76
N ALA A 16 -13.78 52.19 2.61
CA ALA A 16 -13.60 51.12 1.65
C ALA A 16 -12.64 50.08 2.25
N THR A 17 -13.18 49.12 3.00
CA THR A 17 -12.45 47.91 3.37
C THR A 17 -12.15 47.14 2.09
N ILE A 18 -10.94 47.32 1.57
CA ILE A 18 -10.37 46.46 0.54
C ILE A 18 -10.31 45.07 1.16
N ILE A 19 -11.28 44.23 0.84
CA ILE A 19 -11.16 42.80 1.04
C ILE A 19 -10.08 42.39 0.04
N GLN A 20 -8.83 42.35 0.52
CA GLN A 20 -7.79 41.56 -0.12
C GLN A 20 -8.26 40.11 -0.04
N SER A 21 -9.02 39.72 -1.06
CA SER A 21 -9.35 38.34 -1.32
C SER A 21 -8.05 37.66 -1.68
N ASN A 22 -7.32 37.23 -0.65
CA ASN A 22 -6.33 36.18 -0.76
C ASN A 22 -7.10 34.93 -1.21
N ALA A 23 -7.37 34.86 -2.51
CA ALA A 23 -7.25 33.61 -3.21
C ALA A 23 -5.77 33.23 -3.06
N GLU A 24 -5.44 32.63 -1.91
CA GLU A 24 -4.43 31.59 -1.91
C GLU A 24 -4.85 30.67 -3.06
N GLU A 25 -4.05 30.67 -4.13
CA GLU A 25 -4.07 29.59 -5.09
C GLU A 25 -3.80 28.34 -4.26
N ALA A 26 -4.90 27.67 -3.88
CA ALA A 26 -4.90 26.43 -3.16
C ALA A 26 -4.20 25.45 -4.08
N SER A 27 -2.87 25.40 -3.91
CA SER A 27 -1.96 24.66 -4.76
C SER A 27 -2.47 23.24 -4.76
N SER A 28 -3.07 22.82 -5.88
CA SER A 28 -3.73 21.52 -6.00
C SER A 28 -2.77 20.50 -5.41
N PRO A 29 -3.13 19.83 -4.31
CA PRO A 29 -2.17 19.15 -3.45
C PRO A 29 -1.33 18.24 -4.32
N GLN A 30 -0.05 18.57 -4.47
CA GLN A 30 0.82 17.91 -5.43
C GLN A 30 0.76 16.42 -5.11
N LEU A 31 0.27 15.64 -6.06
CA LEU A 31 0.04 14.22 -5.83
C LEU A 31 1.40 13.60 -5.53
N VAL A 32 1.62 13.25 -4.25
CA VAL A 32 2.87 12.64 -3.81
C VAL A 32 3.04 11.35 -4.59
N GLN A 33 3.92 11.36 -5.59
CA GLN A 33 4.12 10.21 -6.44
C GLN A 33 4.76 9.11 -5.59
N PRO A 34 4.12 7.92 -5.50
CA PRO A 34 4.65 6.78 -4.77
C PRO A 34 6.09 6.46 -5.17
N ASP A 35 6.91 6.14 -4.18
CA ASP A 35 8.30 5.73 -4.39
C ASP A 35 8.56 4.41 -3.66
N ILE A 36 8.29 3.30 -4.34
CA ILE A 36 8.37 1.97 -3.71
C ILE A 36 9.80 1.61 -3.28
N VAL A 37 10.82 2.19 -3.92
CA VAL A 37 12.22 2.03 -3.52
C VAL A 37 12.46 2.74 -2.18
N LYS A 38 12.04 4.01 -2.05
CA LYS A 38 12.06 4.75 -0.79
C LYS A 38 11.22 4.07 0.31
N PHE A 39 10.14 3.39 -0.07
CA PHE A 39 9.34 2.61 0.87
C PHE A 39 10.10 1.40 1.43
N TYR A 40 11.01 0.76 0.68
CA TYR A 40 11.77 -0.40 1.13
C TYR A 40 13.24 -0.12 1.53
N SER A 41 13.74 1.11 1.37
CA SER A 41 15.18 1.44 1.48
C SER A 41 15.80 1.40 2.89
N ASN A 42 15.00 1.39 3.96
CA ASN A 42 15.48 1.62 5.33
C ASN A 42 15.56 0.35 6.20
N GLY A 43 15.43 -0.84 5.62
CA GLY A 43 15.52 -2.13 6.33
C GLY A 43 14.46 -2.35 7.41
N SER A 44 13.44 -1.50 7.50
CA SER A 44 12.37 -1.61 8.51
C SER A 44 11.55 -2.88 8.31
N VAL A 45 11.10 -3.49 9.41
CA VAL A 45 10.12 -4.58 9.33
C VAL A 45 8.78 -4.01 8.86
N ILE A 46 8.20 -4.56 7.79
CA ILE A 46 6.97 -4.03 7.19
C ILE A 46 5.83 -4.99 7.47
N TRP A 47 4.85 -4.52 8.23
CA TRP A 47 3.62 -5.27 8.52
C TRP A 47 2.58 -4.98 7.45
N SER A 48 2.10 -6.03 6.79
CA SER A 48 1.04 -5.96 5.78
C SER A 48 -0.27 -6.53 6.32
N TYR A 49 -1.34 -5.73 6.26
CA TYR A 49 -2.69 -6.13 6.65
C TYR A 49 -3.59 -6.04 5.41
N SER A 50 -4.28 -7.11 5.03
CA SER A 50 -5.24 -6.98 3.93
C SER A 50 -6.41 -6.09 4.34
N LEU A 51 -6.83 -5.24 3.40
CA LEU A 51 -8.01 -4.40 3.52
C LEU A 51 -9.27 -5.10 2.99
N ASN A 52 -9.15 -6.21 2.26
CA ASN A 52 -10.28 -6.92 1.67
C ASN A 52 -11.22 -7.54 2.74
N THR A 53 -12.54 -7.56 2.50
CA THR A 53 -13.53 -8.19 3.42
C THR A 53 -13.88 -9.63 3.09
N ASP A 54 -13.09 -10.36 2.29
CA ASP A 54 -13.43 -11.72 1.86
C ASP A 54 -13.21 -12.81 2.94
N GLY A 55 -13.13 -12.40 4.21
CA GLY A 55 -13.10 -13.26 5.39
C GLY A 55 -11.71 -13.80 5.74
N HIS A 56 -10.77 -13.66 4.82
CA HIS A 56 -9.37 -13.89 5.04
C HIS A 56 -8.74 -12.53 5.36
N ASN A 57 -8.36 -12.30 6.63
CA ASN A 57 -7.58 -11.14 7.04
C ASN A 57 -6.12 -11.59 7.17
N PRO A 58 -5.40 -11.86 6.07
CA PRO A 58 -4.02 -12.27 6.18
C PRO A 58 -3.22 -11.13 6.79
N CYS A 59 -2.24 -11.54 7.56
CA CYS A 59 -1.15 -10.67 7.90
C CYS A 59 0.13 -11.27 7.33
N LYS A 60 0.94 -10.41 6.73
CA LYS A 60 2.28 -10.73 6.24
C LYS A 60 3.26 -9.81 6.96
N VAL A 61 4.45 -10.29 7.26
CA VAL A 61 5.51 -9.48 7.86
C VAL A 61 6.74 -9.63 6.98
N ASP A 62 7.19 -8.53 6.38
CA ASP A 62 8.36 -8.46 5.51
C ASP A 62 9.56 -8.01 6.35
N PHE A 63 10.69 -8.71 6.23
CA PHE A 63 11.87 -8.47 7.05
C PHE A 63 13.15 -8.96 6.38
N GLY A 64 14.31 -8.54 6.88
CA GLY A 64 15.60 -8.82 6.23
C GLY A 64 15.62 -8.27 4.79
N ILE A 65 15.09 -7.05 4.62
CA ILE A 65 14.94 -6.40 3.32
C ILE A 65 16.30 -5.91 2.82
N ASP A 66 16.68 -6.37 1.64
CA ASP A 66 17.78 -5.87 0.84
C ASP A 66 17.20 -5.26 -0.45
N SER A 67 17.31 -3.94 -0.59
CA SER A 67 16.70 -3.15 -1.66
C SER A 67 17.79 -2.44 -2.46
N GLN A 68 18.19 -3.04 -3.58
CA GLN A 68 19.26 -2.56 -4.48
C GLN A 68 18.70 -2.42 -5.90
N PRO A 69 18.11 -1.26 -6.25
CA PRO A 69 17.42 -1.08 -7.52
C PRO A 69 18.27 -1.50 -8.74
N PRO A 70 17.68 -2.24 -9.71
CA PRO A 70 16.25 -2.53 -9.85
C PRO A 70 15.76 -3.73 -9.03
N TYR A 71 16.58 -4.35 -8.18
CA TYR A 71 16.23 -5.59 -7.46
C TYR A 71 15.83 -5.35 -6.01
N ILE A 72 15.04 -6.28 -5.48
CA ILE A 72 14.69 -6.36 -4.06
C ILE A 72 14.64 -7.82 -3.61
N SER A 73 15.10 -8.10 -2.40
CA SER A 73 14.86 -9.38 -1.73
C SER A 73 14.50 -9.18 -0.26
N PHE A 74 13.69 -10.08 0.29
CA PHE A 74 13.32 -10.08 1.70
C PHE A 74 12.77 -11.45 2.13
N LYS A 75 12.65 -11.66 3.43
CA LYS A 75 11.83 -12.74 4.00
C LYS A 75 10.42 -12.23 4.28
N ARG A 76 9.42 -13.04 3.99
CA ARG A 76 8.00 -12.77 4.28
C ARG A 76 7.42 -13.88 5.13
N TYR A 77 7.12 -13.58 6.39
CA TYR A 77 6.24 -14.41 7.21
C TYR A 77 4.78 -14.19 6.78
N SER A 78 3.96 -15.23 6.82
CA SER A 78 2.54 -15.14 6.44
C SER A 78 1.62 -15.96 7.36
N LEU A 79 0.53 -15.36 7.81
CA LEU A 79 -0.61 -16.05 8.43
C LEU A 79 -1.74 -16.37 7.43
N ASP A 80 -1.51 -16.11 6.14
CA ASP A 80 -2.55 -16.21 5.12
C ASP A 80 -3.12 -17.63 4.98
N TRP A 81 -4.44 -17.72 4.97
CA TRP A 81 -5.18 -18.91 4.57
C TRP A 81 -5.71 -18.68 3.14
N HIS A 82 -4.80 -18.73 2.17
CA HIS A 82 -5.18 -18.78 0.77
C HIS A 82 -5.70 -20.18 0.41
N GLY A 83 -7.00 -20.42 0.63
CA GLY A 83 -7.68 -21.63 0.16
C GLY A 83 -7.90 -21.66 -1.36
N ARG A 84 -7.65 -20.55 -2.06
CA ARG A 84 -7.95 -20.35 -3.50
C ARG A 84 -6.72 -20.22 -4.40
N ILE A 85 -5.53 -20.05 -3.83
CA ILE A 85 -4.27 -19.93 -4.58
C ILE A 85 -3.31 -20.97 -4.00
N GLN A 86 -2.95 -21.98 -4.80
CA GLN A 86 -1.95 -22.97 -4.38
C GLN A 86 -0.54 -22.35 -4.36
N PRO A 87 0.36 -22.78 -3.46
CA PRO A 87 0.15 -23.79 -2.42
C PRO A 87 -0.74 -23.25 -1.29
N THR A 88 -1.72 -24.04 -0.87
CA THR A 88 -2.74 -23.68 0.15
C THR A 88 -2.19 -23.63 1.59
N THR A 89 -0.87 -23.47 1.76
CA THR A 89 -0.12 -23.70 3.00
C THR A 89 0.86 -22.57 3.33
N PHE A 90 0.46 -21.32 3.07
CA PHE A 90 1.20 -20.13 3.52
C PHE A 90 1.18 -19.91 5.04
N ARG A 91 0.14 -20.41 5.73
CA ARG A 91 -0.11 -20.16 7.15
C ARG A 91 1.05 -20.58 8.08
N GLY A 92 1.57 -19.61 8.82
CA GLY A 92 2.57 -19.79 9.87
C GLY A 92 4.00 -19.99 9.35
N LYS A 93 4.22 -19.89 8.04
CA LYS A 93 5.52 -20.09 7.39
C LYS A 93 6.21 -18.77 7.04
N THR A 94 7.52 -18.85 6.89
CA THR A 94 8.39 -17.82 6.32
C THR A 94 8.80 -18.25 4.92
N PHE A 95 8.84 -17.31 3.99
CA PHE A 95 9.23 -17.50 2.60
C PHE A 95 10.35 -16.53 2.24
N SER A 96 11.27 -16.99 1.39
CA SER A 96 12.16 -16.08 0.66
C SER A 96 11.37 -15.42 -0.46
N VAL A 97 11.51 -14.11 -0.63
CA VAL A 97 10.87 -13.34 -1.69
C VAL A 97 11.95 -12.58 -2.44
N ASN A 98 12.00 -12.75 -3.75
CA ASN A 98 12.90 -12.03 -4.64
C ASN A 98 12.06 -11.27 -5.67
N GLY A 99 12.52 -10.12 -6.12
CA GLY A 99 11.77 -9.33 -7.08
C GLY A 99 12.56 -8.25 -7.78
N GLN A 100 11.87 -7.57 -8.68
CA GLN A 100 12.38 -6.46 -9.47
C GLN A 100 11.38 -5.30 -9.43
N PHE A 101 11.86 -4.12 -9.08
CA PHE A 101 11.14 -2.86 -9.19
C PHE A 101 10.78 -2.56 -10.65
N THR A 102 9.61 -1.97 -10.85
CA THR A 102 9.03 -1.71 -12.16
C THR A 102 8.05 -0.55 -12.10
N HIS A 103 7.60 -0.07 -13.26
CA HIS A 103 6.57 0.96 -13.37
C HIS A 103 5.22 0.31 -13.69
N THR A 104 4.11 0.80 -13.13
CA THR A 104 2.77 0.35 -13.51
C THR A 104 2.33 0.89 -14.88
N SER A 105 2.90 2.02 -15.32
CA SER A 105 2.69 2.66 -16.62
C SER A 105 3.92 2.46 -17.53
N PRO A 106 3.74 2.26 -18.85
CA PRO A 106 4.86 2.30 -19.80
C PRO A 106 5.48 3.71 -19.91
N ASP A 107 4.65 4.74 -19.72
CA ASP A 107 5.04 6.15 -19.67
C ASP A 107 4.80 6.66 -18.24
N PRO A 108 5.74 6.47 -17.30
CA PRO A 108 5.58 6.92 -15.92
C PRO A 108 5.79 8.45 -15.81
N PRO A 109 5.09 9.15 -14.89
CA PRO A 109 5.23 10.60 -14.73
C PRO A 109 6.55 11.05 -14.09
N SER A 110 7.38 10.12 -13.61
CA SER A 110 8.80 10.32 -13.30
C SER A 110 9.54 8.99 -13.28
N ASP A 111 10.88 9.01 -13.15
CA ASP A 111 11.76 7.83 -13.06
C ASP A 111 11.61 7.01 -11.76
N LYS A 112 10.62 7.33 -10.91
CA LYS A 112 10.33 6.61 -9.67
C LYS A 112 9.50 5.37 -9.92
N TYR A 113 10.05 4.22 -9.55
CA TYR A 113 9.33 2.97 -9.46
C TYR A 113 8.15 3.08 -8.47
N ASP A 114 6.99 2.61 -8.90
CA ASP A 114 5.75 2.55 -8.11
C ASP A 114 5.32 1.09 -7.83
N ALA A 115 5.98 0.10 -8.42
CA ALA A 115 5.66 -1.31 -8.23
C ALA A 115 6.87 -2.25 -8.22
N MET A 116 6.63 -3.50 -7.86
CA MET A 116 7.59 -4.59 -7.95
C MET A 116 6.94 -5.89 -8.40
N ASN A 117 7.60 -6.60 -9.31
CA ASN A 117 7.29 -8.00 -9.61
C ASN A 117 8.06 -8.88 -8.61
N ILE A 118 7.37 -9.67 -7.80
CA ILE A 118 7.98 -10.58 -6.83
C ILE A 118 7.67 -12.04 -7.14
N GLU A 119 8.56 -12.93 -6.72
CA GLU A 119 8.43 -14.38 -6.74
C GLU A 119 8.77 -14.95 -5.35
N TYR A 120 7.92 -15.85 -4.86
CA TYR A 120 8.13 -16.55 -3.59
C TYR A 120 8.96 -17.83 -3.81
N SER A 121 9.80 -18.20 -2.84
CA SER A 121 10.45 -19.51 -2.78
C SER A 121 10.48 -20.06 -1.36
N GLU A 122 10.37 -21.39 -1.23
CA GLU A 122 10.53 -22.09 0.05
C GLU A 122 11.99 -22.52 0.23
N ASP A 123 12.67 -21.97 1.25
CA ASP A 123 14.06 -22.32 1.57
C ASP A 123 14.23 -23.83 1.84
N THR A 124 13.19 -24.51 2.32
CA THR A 124 13.16 -25.96 2.56
C THR A 124 13.31 -26.81 1.31
N ALA A 125 13.01 -26.28 0.11
CA ALA A 125 13.20 -27.02 -1.15
C ALA A 125 14.68 -27.35 -1.41
N LYS A 126 15.62 -26.53 -0.92
CA LYS A 126 17.07 -26.72 -1.13
C LYS A 126 17.66 -27.97 -0.44
N ARG A 127 16.95 -28.59 0.52
CA ARG A 127 17.44 -29.76 1.28
C ARG A 127 17.09 -31.12 0.66
N ARG A 128 16.21 -31.18 -0.34
CA ARG A 128 15.93 -32.39 -1.12
C ARG A 128 16.31 -32.09 -2.56
N GLY A 129 17.46 -32.59 -3.00
CA GLY A 129 18.01 -32.25 -4.32
C GLY A 129 17.01 -32.49 -5.45
N SER A 130 16.98 -31.54 -6.39
CA SER A 130 16.08 -31.42 -7.55
C SER A 130 14.82 -30.56 -7.33
N THR A 131 14.59 -29.68 -8.31
CA THR A 131 13.47 -28.74 -8.45
C THR A 131 13.27 -27.75 -7.29
N GLU A 132 13.91 -26.57 -7.40
CA GLU A 132 13.31 -25.35 -6.85
C GLU A 132 11.87 -25.25 -7.37
N THR A 133 10.90 -25.38 -6.46
CA THR A 133 9.51 -25.10 -6.80
C THR A 133 9.38 -23.59 -6.88
N ARG A 134 9.60 -23.03 -8.09
CA ARG A 134 9.31 -21.63 -8.40
C ARG A 134 7.91 -21.31 -7.91
N GLY A 135 7.83 -20.46 -6.89
CA GLY A 135 6.58 -20.16 -6.23
C GLY A 135 5.74 -19.20 -7.05
N ASN A 136 4.64 -18.76 -6.45
CA ASN A 136 3.75 -17.81 -7.09
C ASN A 136 4.45 -16.47 -7.30
N SER A 137 4.29 -15.92 -8.49
CA SER A 137 4.70 -14.55 -8.79
C SER A 137 3.53 -13.57 -8.65
N PHE A 138 3.80 -12.36 -8.19
CA PHE A 138 2.81 -11.29 -8.00
C PHE A 138 3.39 -9.95 -8.46
N LEU A 139 2.53 -9.03 -8.92
CA LEU A 139 2.88 -7.60 -8.96
C LEU A 139 2.29 -6.96 -7.71
N GLU A 140 3.12 -6.23 -6.98
CA GLU A 140 2.73 -5.42 -5.83
C GLU A 140 3.06 -3.95 -6.14
N ALA A 141 2.04 -3.10 -6.25
CA ALA A 141 2.19 -1.68 -6.58
C ALA A 141 1.80 -0.79 -5.39
N LEU A 142 2.69 0.10 -4.97
CA LEU A 142 2.42 1.13 -3.96
C LEU A 142 1.51 2.19 -4.60
N ILE A 143 0.21 2.13 -4.30
CA ILE A 143 -0.77 3.06 -4.89
C ILE A 143 -0.98 4.32 -4.05
N PHE A 144 -0.66 4.29 -2.76
CA PHE A 144 -0.74 5.42 -1.83
C PHE A 144 0.42 5.33 -0.85
N GLU A 145 1.08 6.44 -0.55
CA GLU A 145 2.10 6.58 0.48
C GLU A 145 1.72 7.73 1.42
N SER A 146 1.91 7.55 2.73
CA SER A 146 1.68 8.60 3.73
C SER A 146 2.76 9.67 3.67
N GLU A 147 2.42 10.91 4.05
CA GLU A 147 3.35 12.06 4.11
C GLU A 147 4.64 11.83 4.92
N ASN A 148 4.65 10.87 5.85
CA ASN A 148 5.81 10.54 6.68
C ASN A 148 6.52 9.23 6.27
N ASP A 149 6.22 8.71 5.07
CA ASP A 149 6.79 7.49 4.46
C ASP A 149 6.69 6.22 5.32
N ASN A 150 5.94 6.23 6.43
CA ASN A 150 5.87 5.12 7.38
C ASN A 150 4.83 4.06 6.98
N CYS A 151 3.96 4.36 6.02
CA CYS A 151 2.96 3.42 5.57
C CYS A 151 2.47 3.72 4.15
N GLY A 152 1.79 2.74 3.56
CA GLY A 152 1.22 2.87 2.23
C GLY A 152 0.19 1.79 1.95
N VAL A 153 -0.60 1.97 0.90
CA VAL A 153 -1.53 0.94 0.42
C VAL A 153 -0.98 0.35 -0.86
N PHE A 154 -0.95 -0.99 -0.90
CA PHE A 154 -0.42 -1.78 -1.98
C PHE A 154 -1.53 -2.48 -2.73
N ALA A 155 -1.58 -2.31 -4.04
CA ALA A 155 -2.36 -3.14 -4.95
C ALA A 155 -1.57 -4.41 -5.27
N VAL A 156 -2.08 -5.57 -4.86
CA VAL A 156 -1.44 -6.88 -5.08
C VAL A 156 -2.26 -7.67 -6.09
N LYS A 157 -1.63 -8.17 -7.16
CA LYS A 157 -2.26 -9.05 -8.15
C LYS A 157 -1.37 -10.27 -8.47
N PRO A 158 -1.93 -11.50 -8.54
CA PRO A 158 -1.19 -12.66 -9.04
C PRO A 158 -0.76 -12.46 -10.49
N LEU A 159 0.47 -12.88 -10.84
CA LEU A 159 1.00 -12.89 -12.20
C LEU A 159 0.74 -14.22 -12.95
N GLN A 160 0.12 -15.21 -12.28
CA GLN A 160 -0.33 -16.44 -12.94
C GLN A 160 -1.21 -16.07 -14.15
N ASN A 161 -0.75 -16.46 -15.34
CA ASN A 161 -1.32 -16.16 -16.67
C ASN A 161 -1.01 -14.79 -17.32
N ALA A 162 0.04 -14.07 -16.92
CA ALA A 162 0.53 -12.91 -17.69
C ALA A 162 0.81 -13.22 -19.18
N ARG A 163 1.24 -14.45 -19.50
CA ARG A 163 1.44 -14.95 -20.88
C ARG A 163 0.15 -15.14 -21.70
N VAL A 164 -1.03 -15.16 -21.06
CA VAL A 164 -2.34 -15.26 -21.74
C VAL A 164 -2.95 -13.86 -21.93
N ALA A 165 -2.62 -12.90 -21.06
CA ALA A 165 -3.10 -11.52 -21.15
C ALA A 165 -2.38 -10.68 -22.22
N VAL A 166 -1.13 -11.02 -22.58
CA VAL A 166 -0.36 -10.34 -23.63
C VAL A 166 -0.29 -11.20 -24.89
N GLY A 167 -1.42 -11.27 -25.60
CA GLY A 167 -1.51 -11.53 -27.04
C GLY A 167 -0.75 -12.72 -27.64
N THR A 168 -1.30 -13.93 -27.54
CA THR A 168 -1.19 -14.91 -28.64
C THR A 168 -2.56 -15.51 -28.96
N ASN A 169 -2.96 -15.46 -30.23
CA ASN A 169 -4.25 -15.98 -30.70
C ASN A 169 -4.24 -17.52 -30.77
N ALA A 170 -4.78 -18.20 -29.77
CA ALA A 170 -5.14 -19.61 -29.88
C ALA A 170 -6.22 -20.04 -28.87
N GLY A 171 -7.23 -20.77 -29.34
CA GLY A 171 -8.08 -21.61 -28.49
C GLY A 171 -9.34 -20.95 -27.90
N ARG A 172 -10.48 -21.15 -28.57
CA ARG A 172 -11.80 -21.10 -27.92
C ARG A 172 -11.85 -22.11 -26.75
N SER A 173 -12.57 -21.75 -25.68
CA SER A 173 -13.08 -22.61 -24.58
C SER A 173 -12.38 -22.52 -23.21
N SER A 174 -12.80 -21.57 -22.39
CA SER A 174 -13.26 -21.86 -21.02
C SER A 174 -14.13 -20.70 -20.49
N ARG A 175 -15.37 -20.97 -20.10
CA ARG A 175 -16.39 -19.96 -19.75
C ARG A 175 -16.70 -19.91 -18.26
N THR A 176 -15.66 -20.01 -17.42
CA THR A 176 -15.70 -19.71 -15.98
C THR A 176 -14.41 -19.00 -15.58
N GLY A 177 -14.25 -17.77 -16.06
CA GLY A 177 -13.11 -16.92 -15.70
C GLY A 177 -13.17 -16.54 -14.22
N THR A 178 -12.44 -17.27 -13.38
CA THR A 178 -12.02 -16.79 -12.07
C THR A 178 -11.26 -15.48 -12.27
N ARG A 179 -11.91 -14.35 -12.02
CA ARG A 179 -11.25 -13.04 -11.98
C ARG A 179 -10.01 -13.17 -11.10
N THR A 180 -8.85 -12.82 -11.63
CA THR A 180 -7.64 -12.57 -10.84
C THR A 180 -7.95 -11.37 -9.96
N MET A 181 -8.46 -11.64 -8.75
CA MET A 181 -8.87 -10.60 -7.83
C MET A 181 -7.62 -9.88 -7.31
N GLN A 182 -7.47 -8.62 -7.73
CA GLN A 182 -6.58 -7.69 -7.07
C GLN A 182 -7.02 -7.51 -5.62
N THR A 183 -6.08 -7.63 -4.68
CA THR A 183 -6.30 -7.31 -3.27
C THR A 183 -5.61 -6.00 -2.92
N LEU A 184 -6.07 -5.33 -1.86
CA LEU A 184 -5.34 -4.21 -1.27
C LEU A 184 -4.75 -4.65 0.07
N ASP A 185 -3.46 -4.37 0.28
CA ASP A 185 -2.75 -4.56 1.54
C ASP A 185 -2.30 -3.19 2.07
N LEU A 186 -2.68 -2.83 3.30
CA LEU A 186 -2.09 -1.72 4.03
C LEU A 186 -0.76 -2.17 4.61
N ARG A 187 0.34 -1.50 4.24
CA ARG A 187 1.69 -1.76 4.75
C ARG A 187 2.15 -0.67 5.68
N VAL A 188 2.77 -1.05 6.78
CA VAL A 188 3.24 -0.14 7.84
C VAL A 188 4.65 -0.54 8.26
N LYS A 189 5.60 0.39 8.16
CA LYS A 189 6.96 0.26 8.71
C LYS A 189 6.88 0.19 10.24
N SER A 190 7.65 -0.72 10.82
CA SER A 190 7.51 -1.19 12.19
C SER A 190 7.62 -0.11 13.27
N PHE A 191 6.61 -0.09 14.15
CA PHE A 191 6.78 -0.42 15.58
C PHE A 191 5.63 -1.36 15.99
N PRO A 192 5.85 -2.45 16.74
CA PRO A 192 4.84 -3.50 17.01
C PRO A 192 3.67 -3.02 17.90
N GLU A 193 3.84 -1.91 18.60
CA GLU A 193 2.81 -1.26 19.43
C GLU A 193 1.89 -0.33 18.62
N ASP A 194 2.28 0.00 17.39
CA ASP A 194 1.79 1.17 16.66
C ASP A 194 0.49 0.95 15.87
N THR A 195 -0.47 0.35 16.59
CA THR A 195 -1.90 0.32 16.26
C THR A 195 -2.40 1.71 15.88
N GLN A 196 -1.85 2.77 16.49
CA GLN A 196 -2.22 4.15 16.25
C GLN A 196 -1.73 4.65 14.89
N LYS A 197 -0.45 4.49 14.51
CA LYS A 197 0.03 4.80 13.15
C LYS A 197 -0.68 3.96 12.10
N ALA A 198 -0.88 2.67 12.33
CA ALA A 198 -1.58 1.81 11.37
C ALA A 198 -3.02 2.31 11.10
N ASN A 199 -3.79 2.59 12.15
CA ASN A 199 -5.13 3.19 12.03
C ASN A 199 -5.08 4.61 11.44
N GLY A 200 -4.12 5.44 11.84
CA GLY A 200 -3.93 6.79 11.31
C GLY A 200 -3.69 6.78 9.80
N CYS A 201 -2.84 5.87 9.33
CA CYS A 201 -2.58 5.64 7.91
C CYS A 201 -3.83 5.22 7.15
N PHE A 202 -4.57 4.25 7.70
CA PHE A 202 -5.83 3.80 7.11
C PHE A 202 -6.83 4.95 7.01
N GLN A 203 -6.92 5.81 8.04
CA GLN A 203 -7.75 7.00 8.01
C GLN A 203 -7.26 8.06 7.02
N GLN A 204 -5.95 8.26 6.83
CA GLN A 204 -5.42 9.14 5.78
C GLN A 204 -5.82 8.65 4.38
N TRP A 205 -5.63 7.35 4.11
CA TRP A 205 -6.02 6.74 2.84
C TRP A 205 -7.53 6.86 2.56
N LEU A 206 -8.39 6.55 3.54
CA LEU A 206 -9.85 6.70 3.42
C LEU A 206 -10.30 8.16 3.17
N ARG A 207 -9.52 9.15 3.63
CA ARG A 207 -9.83 10.59 3.47
C ARG A 207 -9.29 11.18 2.16
N SER A 208 -8.24 10.59 1.59
CA SER A 208 -7.63 11.03 0.34
C SER A 208 -8.68 11.22 -0.75
N SER A 209 -8.66 12.37 -1.42
CA SER A 209 -9.53 12.66 -2.57
C SER A 209 -9.25 11.70 -3.73
N THR A 210 -7.98 11.40 -4.01
CA THR A 210 -7.53 10.55 -5.11
C THR A 210 -8.03 9.10 -4.99
N TYR A 211 -7.94 8.52 -3.78
CA TYR A 211 -8.32 7.11 -3.56
C TYR A 211 -9.74 6.94 -3.03
N ARG A 212 -10.51 8.03 -2.90
CA ARG A 212 -11.86 8.05 -2.34
C ARG A 212 -12.79 7.04 -3.02
N ASP A 213 -12.78 6.97 -4.34
CA ASP A 213 -13.68 6.10 -5.09
C ASP A 213 -13.28 4.63 -4.96
N LEU A 214 -11.97 4.34 -4.99
CA LEU A 214 -11.46 3.01 -4.67
C LEU A 214 -11.92 2.61 -3.26
N ALA A 215 -11.58 3.42 -2.24
CA ALA A 215 -11.91 3.23 -0.84
C ALA A 215 -13.41 3.06 -0.53
N ARG A 216 -14.30 3.71 -1.31
CA ARG A 216 -15.76 3.63 -1.13
C ARG A 216 -16.43 2.51 -1.91
N THR A 217 -15.91 2.14 -3.08
CA THR A 217 -16.51 1.10 -3.95
C THR A 217 -16.01 -0.30 -3.61
N GLY A 218 -14.81 -0.41 -3.06
CA GLY A 218 -14.30 -1.67 -2.53
C GLY A 218 -15.04 -2.10 -1.27
N ARG A 219 -15.28 -3.42 -1.16
CA ARG A 219 -15.66 -4.02 0.12
C ARG A 219 -14.40 -4.14 0.97
N PHE A 220 -14.10 -3.08 1.72
CA PHE A 220 -12.95 -3.01 2.61
C PHE A 220 -13.33 -3.09 4.10
N ALA A 221 -12.44 -3.66 4.89
CA ALA A 221 -12.63 -3.83 6.32
C ALA A 221 -12.71 -2.46 6.99
N SER A 222 -13.72 -2.26 7.86
CA SER A 222 -13.90 -1.00 8.58
C SER A 222 -12.80 -0.72 9.63
N SER A 223 -11.94 -1.70 9.89
CA SER A 223 -10.80 -1.63 10.80
C SER A 223 -9.76 -2.69 10.41
N ILE A 224 -8.51 -2.50 10.87
CA ILE A 224 -7.39 -3.42 10.64
C ILE A 224 -7.58 -4.69 11.50
N ALA A 225 -8.42 -5.60 11.02
CA ALA A 225 -8.96 -6.73 11.77
C ALA A 225 -7.99 -7.94 11.86
N SER A 226 -6.72 -7.71 12.19
CA SER A 226 -5.74 -8.79 12.40
C SER A 226 -4.52 -8.46 13.28
N LEU A 227 -4.25 -7.19 13.65
CA LEU A 227 -2.99 -6.78 14.30
C LEU A 227 -2.54 -7.68 15.47
N ARG A 228 -3.38 -7.87 16.49
CA ARG A 228 -3.04 -8.68 17.68
C ARG A 228 -2.80 -10.16 17.36
N ARG A 229 -3.48 -10.69 16.34
CA ARG A 229 -3.28 -12.07 15.85
C ARG A 229 -1.99 -12.16 15.05
N CYS A 230 -1.64 -11.12 14.29
CA CYS A 230 -0.41 -11.06 13.53
C CYS A 230 0.83 -10.99 14.41
N ASN A 231 0.83 -10.05 15.36
CA ASN A 231 1.91 -9.89 16.32
C ASN A 231 2.17 -11.23 17.04
N ARG A 232 1.13 -11.84 17.64
CA ARG A 232 1.23 -13.17 18.25
C ARG A 232 1.82 -14.24 17.31
N GLY A 233 1.31 -14.38 16.09
CA GLY A 233 1.79 -15.42 15.17
C GLY A 233 3.24 -15.20 14.71
N CYS A 234 3.67 -13.94 14.57
CA CYS A 234 5.06 -13.59 14.29
C CYS A 234 5.96 -13.90 15.50
N SER A 235 5.55 -13.55 16.73
CA SER A 235 6.29 -13.90 17.95
C SER A 235 6.40 -15.40 18.19
N GLU A 236 5.37 -16.17 17.80
CA GLU A 236 5.38 -17.64 17.84
C GLU A 236 6.25 -18.27 16.72
N ASN A 237 6.70 -17.50 15.71
CA ASN A 237 7.56 -17.98 14.63
C ASN A 237 9.03 -17.58 14.88
N PRO A 238 9.98 -18.52 14.94
CA PRO A 238 11.35 -18.23 15.35
C PRO A 238 12.15 -17.37 14.37
N GLU A 239 11.78 -17.28 13.09
CA GLU A 239 12.43 -16.39 12.13
C GLU A 239 11.87 -14.97 12.20
N CYS A 240 10.57 -14.83 12.43
CA CYS A 240 9.89 -13.54 12.57
C CYS A 240 10.16 -12.90 13.94
N ASN A 241 10.29 -13.70 15.00
CA ASN A 241 10.53 -13.21 16.36
C ASN A 241 11.95 -12.62 16.57
N GLN A 242 12.95 -13.02 15.77
CA GLN A 242 14.34 -12.52 15.85
C GLN A 242 14.47 -11.00 15.61
N LEU A 243 13.38 -10.35 15.18
CA LEU A 243 13.32 -8.94 14.82
C LEU A 243 12.92 -8.03 16.00
N PHE A 244 12.52 -8.61 17.13
CA PHE A 244 12.08 -7.91 18.32
C PHE A 244 12.99 -8.29 19.50
N PRO A 245 14.14 -7.61 19.68
CA PRO A 245 14.85 -7.69 20.95
C PRO A 245 13.94 -7.16 22.07
N GLU A 246 13.91 -7.89 23.19
CA GLU A 246 13.21 -7.50 24.43
C GLU A 246 13.84 -6.27 25.10
#